data_AF-X5DMI6-F1
#
_entry.id   AF-X5DMI6-F1
#
_cell.length_a   1.000
_cell.length_b   1.000
_cell.length_c   1.000
_cell.angle_alpha   90.00
_cell.angle_beta   90.00
_cell.angle_gamma   90.00
#
_symmetry.space_group_name_H-M   'P 1'
#
loop_
_entity.id
_entity.type
_entity.pdbx_description
1 polymer ?
#
loop_
_entity_poly.entity_id
_entity_poly.type
_entity_poly.pdbx_seq_one_letter_code
_entity_poly.pdbx_strand_id
1 'polypeptide(L)'
;MPNMKVLDTKKSEEINEKYEASFYRIIDNLYDQDNKLKDFSEMKEKHDNLEPAMLKLFDSSYNDLFYWDFCPINVYEYHYNSRLGQFCNDFPGSSEVDFINIEKRTIKKRFWVRDDEDNISDKSTIVKEDTLHLVLDDFFYPFNISLFQHELALRIFLAQKKKLEFLDRKIEAISNPSINAQSEQEILINLSNSNDAMKVVYLHELGILDFLKEKMHKEMNFSVNNMAQVISAFTSIDVTTAQPYLNPIYSSGVDQKKNPLKPKNIERAWQKLSDLGFSLKKTT
;
A
#
# COMPACT_ATOMS: atom_id res chain seq x y z
N MET A 1 -10.60 -13.89 10.15
CA MET A 1 -9.54 -14.61 9.42
C MET A 1 -10.18 -15.42 8.31
N PRO A 2 -10.04 -15.05 7.03
CA PRO A 2 -10.42 -15.92 5.93
C PRO A 2 -9.40 -17.07 5.86
N ASN A 3 -9.89 -18.29 5.65
CA ASN A 3 -9.06 -19.47 5.40
C ASN A 3 -8.05 -19.19 4.27
N MET A 4 -6.78 -19.02 4.65
CA MET A 4 -5.65 -18.91 3.73
C MET A 4 -5.48 -20.26 3.03
N LYS A 5 -5.98 -20.34 1.79
CA LYS A 5 -5.64 -21.46 0.91
C LYS A 5 -4.14 -21.35 0.62
N VAL A 6 -3.39 -22.37 1.04
CA VAL A 6 -2.03 -22.63 0.59
C VAL A 6 -2.04 -22.54 -0.93
N LEU A 7 -1.26 -21.62 -1.51
CA LEU A 7 -1.14 -21.51 -2.96
C LEU A 7 -0.48 -22.79 -3.46
N ASP A 8 -1.16 -23.47 -4.39
CA ASP A 8 -0.63 -24.62 -5.11
C ASP A 8 0.67 -24.20 -5.82
N THR A 9 1.75 -24.95 -5.61
CA THR A 9 3.09 -24.65 -6.14
C THR A 9 3.09 -24.52 -7.66
N LYS A 10 2.24 -25.30 -8.35
CA LYS A 10 2.02 -25.19 -9.80
C LYS A 10 1.42 -23.85 -10.23
N LYS A 11 0.50 -23.32 -9.42
CA LYS A 11 -0.14 -22.02 -9.67
C LYS A 11 0.86 -20.88 -9.43
N SER A 12 1.77 -21.04 -8.48
CA SER A 12 2.86 -20.09 -8.24
C SER A 12 3.86 -20.05 -9.41
N GLU A 13 4.18 -21.20 -10.01
CA GLU A 13 5.06 -21.29 -11.18
C GLU A 13 4.42 -20.64 -12.42
N GLU A 14 3.15 -20.94 -12.72
CA GLU A 14 2.42 -20.31 -13.83
C GLU A 14 2.24 -18.79 -13.66
N ILE A 15 2.07 -18.32 -12.43
CA ILE A 15 2.00 -16.90 -12.08
C ILE A 15 3.37 -16.25 -12.32
N ASN A 16 4.46 -16.86 -11.84
CA ASN A 16 5.80 -16.35 -12.05
C ASN A 16 6.16 -16.29 -13.55
N GLU A 17 5.94 -17.35 -14.33
CA GLU A 17 6.22 -17.33 -15.78
C GLU A 17 5.43 -16.24 -16.53
N LYS A 18 4.14 -16.07 -16.19
CA LYS A 18 3.28 -15.05 -16.82
C LYS A 18 3.79 -13.62 -16.57
N TYR A 19 4.23 -13.33 -15.36
CA TYR A 19 4.63 -11.97 -14.97
C TYR A 19 6.11 -11.70 -15.20
N GLU A 20 6.96 -12.72 -15.10
CA GLU A 20 8.37 -12.69 -15.49
C GLU A 20 8.51 -12.48 -17.00
N ALA A 21 7.71 -13.18 -17.83
CA ALA A 21 7.65 -12.89 -19.27
C ALA A 21 7.08 -11.50 -19.57
N SER A 22 6.12 -11.01 -18.77
CA SER A 22 5.59 -9.64 -18.91
C SER A 22 6.64 -8.59 -18.54
N PHE A 23 7.40 -8.84 -17.47
CA PHE A 23 8.47 -7.99 -16.98
C PHE A 23 9.65 -7.98 -17.96
N TYR A 24 10.14 -9.14 -18.42
CA TYR A 24 11.17 -9.21 -19.44
C TYR A 24 10.71 -8.67 -20.78
N ARG A 25 9.43 -8.81 -21.19
CA ARG A 25 8.94 -8.15 -22.40
C ARG A 25 8.89 -6.62 -22.25
N ILE A 26 8.54 -6.14 -21.05
CA ILE A 26 8.61 -4.71 -20.73
C ILE A 26 10.06 -4.23 -20.82
N ILE A 27 11.00 -5.03 -20.31
CA ILE A 27 12.42 -4.74 -20.26
C ILE A 27 13.12 -4.89 -21.62
N ASP A 28 12.75 -5.86 -22.44
CA ASP A 28 13.24 -6.06 -23.81
C ASP A 28 12.77 -4.94 -24.73
N ASN A 29 11.53 -4.45 -24.55
CA ASN A 29 11.05 -3.24 -25.22
C ASN A 29 11.86 -1.99 -24.84
N LEU A 30 12.48 -1.98 -23.65
CA LEU A 30 13.40 -0.93 -23.21
C LEU A 30 14.82 -1.16 -23.78
N TYR A 31 15.28 -2.41 -23.86
CA TYR A 31 16.62 -2.78 -24.32
C TYR A 31 16.88 -2.62 -25.82
N ASP A 32 15.89 -2.80 -26.69
CA ASP A 32 16.10 -2.73 -28.15
C ASP A 32 16.39 -1.31 -28.69
N GLN A 33 16.60 -0.32 -27.81
CA GLN A 33 16.50 1.11 -28.17
C GLN A 33 17.65 2.01 -27.68
N ASP A 34 18.50 1.55 -26.76
CA ASP A 34 19.60 2.35 -26.21
C ASP A 34 20.71 2.67 -27.23
N ASN A 35 20.74 1.97 -28.38
CA ASN A 35 21.70 2.24 -29.45
C ASN A 35 21.20 3.19 -30.56
N LYS A 36 19.95 3.70 -30.53
CA LYS A 36 19.41 4.48 -31.66
C LYS A 36 18.51 5.69 -31.39
N LEU A 37 17.97 5.91 -30.19
CA LEU A 37 17.03 7.03 -30.00
C LEU A 37 17.75 8.37 -29.77
N LYS A 38 17.63 9.28 -30.75
CA LYS A 38 18.09 10.68 -30.68
C LYS A 38 16.95 11.69 -30.44
N ASP A 39 15.70 11.24 -30.38
CA ASP A 39 14.52 12.11 -30.31
C ASP A 39 13.76 11.96 -28.99
N PHE A 40 13.57 13.08 -28.29
CA PHE A 40 12.91 13.17 -26.98
C PHE A 40 11.40 12.87 -27.06
N SER A 41 10.79 13.08 -28.23
CA SER A 41 9.36 12.82 -28.46
C SER A 41 9.03 11.32 -28.49
N GLU A 42 9.91 10.51 -29.10
CA GLU A 42 9.78 9.05 -29.16
C GLU A 42 10.00 8.38 -27.79
N MET A 43 10.85 8.97 -26.93
CA MET A 43 11.00 8.51 -25.54
C MET A 43 9.73 8.75 -24.72
N LYS A 44 9.11 9.93 -24.88
CA LYS A 44 7.89 10.30 -24.13
C LYS A 44 6.70 9.39 -24.46
N GLU A 45 6.44 9.12 -25.74
CA GLU A 45 5.35 8.25 -26.17
C GLU A 45 5.50 6.80 -25.66
N LYS A 46 6.73 6.31 -25.50
CA LYS A 46 7.01 4.98 -24.94
C LYS A 46 6.87 4.93 -23.42
N HIS A 47 7.28 5.99 -22.72
CA HIS A 47 7.02 6.14 -21.28
C HIS A 47 5.52 6.12 -20.97
N ASP A 48 4.70 6.80 -21.78
CA ASP A 48 3.24 6.82 -21.63
C ASP A 48 2.60 5.41 -21.80
N ASN A 49 3.25 4.51 -22.53
CA ASN A 49 2.81 3.12 -22.70
C ASN A 49 3.34 2.15 -21.64
N LEU A 50 4.47 2.49 -21.00
CA LEU A 50 5.14 1.66 -19.99
C LEU A 50 4.45 1.73 -18.62
N GLU A 51 4.06 2.93 -18.21
CA GLU A 51 3.48 3.17 -16.89
C GLU A 51 2.20 2.34 -16.63
N PRO A 52 1.22 2.27 -17.54
CA PRO A 52 0.03 1.43 -17.33
C PRO A 52 0.36 -0.06 -17.17
N ALA A 53 1.36 -0.56 -17.89
CA ALA A 53 1.79 -1.95 -17.81
C ALA A 53 2.43 -2.26 -16.45
N MET A 54 3.28 -1.36 -15.96
CA MET A 54 3.94 -1.48 -14.66
C MET A 54 2.98 -1.26 -13.49
N LEU A 55 2.00 -0.35 -13.61
CA LEU A 55 0.89 -0.22 -12.63
C LEU A 55 0.09 -1.52 -12.54
N LYS A 56 -0.27 -2.08 -13.70
CA LYS A 56 -0.97 -3.36 -13.75
C LYS A 56 -0.14 -4.48 -13.11
N LEU A 57 1.18 -4.50 -13.32
CA LEU A 57 2.08 -5.46 -12.69
C LEU A 57 2.12 -5.28 -11.16
N PHE A 58 2.21 -4.04 -10.69
CA PHE A 58 2.18 -3.70 -9.26
C PHE A 58 0.87 -4.15 -8.59
N ASP A 59 -0.28 -3.87 -9.21
CA ASP A 59 -1.59 -4.29 -8.71
C ASP A 59 -1.77 -5.82 -8.80
N SER A 60 -1.28 -6.45 -9.86
CA SER A 60 -1.32 -7.91 -9.99
C SER A 60 -0.47 -8.57 -8.91
N SER A 61 0.71 -8.03 -8.60
CA SER A 61 1.58 -8.51 -7.52
C SER A 61 0.87 -8.46 -6.16
N TYR A 62 0.11 -7.39 -5.90
CA TYR A 62 -0.72 -7.29 -4.70
C TYR A 62 -1.78 -8.39 -4.63
N ASN A 63 -2.53 -8.59 -5.72
CA ASN A 63 -3.69 -9.49 -5.75
C ASN A 63 -3.29 -10.97 -5.78
N ASP A 64 -2.27 -11.30 -6.56
CA ASP A 64 -1.80 -12.67 -6.78
C ASP A 64 -0.68 -13.07 -5.81
N LEU A 65 -0.22 -12.14 -4.96
CA LEU A 65 0.86 -12.33 -3.99
C LEU A 65 2.14 -12.89 -4.60
N PHE A 66 2.56 -12.43 -5.78
CA PHE A 66 3.85 -12.81 -6.36
C PHE A 66 4.93 -11.76 -6.09
N TYR A 67 6.11 -12.21 -5.72
CA TYR A 67 7.25 -11.34 -5.44
C TYR A 67 7.89 -10.82 -6.73
N TRP A 68 8.26 -9.54 -6.72
CA TRP A 68 9.22 -8.93 -7.64
C TRP A 68 9.85 -7.71 -6.93
N ASP A 69 10.95 -7.19 -7.44
CA ASP A 69 11.75 -6.19 -6.72
C ASP A 69 10.97 -4.92 -6.33
N PHE A 70 10.02 -4.51 -7.16
CA PHE A 70 9.19 -3.32 -6.93
C PHE A 70 7.79 -3.65 -6.41
N CYS A 71 7.59 -4.86 -5.88
CA CYS A 71 6.30 -5.27 -5.31
C CYS A 71 5.85 -4.38 -4.14
N PRO A 72 4.53 -4.33 -3.87
CA PRO A 72 3.98 -3.77 -2.63
C PRO A 72 4.62 -4.37 -1.37
N ILE A 73 4.65 -3.59 -0.28
CA ILE A 73 5.23 -4.03 1.00
C ILE A 73 4.59 -5.31 1.55
N ASN A 74 3.27 -5.47 1.47
CA ASN A 74 2.59 -6.65 1.98
C ASN A 74 3.01 -7.93 1.24
N VAL A 75 3.33 -7.82 -0.05
CA VAL A 75 3.85 -8.94 -0.84
C VAL A 75 5.29 -9.27 -0.41
N TYR A 76 6.10 -8.24 -0.18
CA TYR A 76 7.46 -8.41 0.36
C TYR A 76 7.45 -9.13 1.72
N GLU A 77 6.63 -8.65 2.65
CA GLU A 77 6.47 -9.24 3.99
C GLU A 77 5.99 -10.69 3.93
N TYR A 78 5.02 -10.98 3.05
CA TYR A 78 4.53 -12.34 2.81
C TYR A 78 5.65 -13.29 2.38
N HIS A 79 6.53 -12.84 1.47
CA HIS A 79 7.62 -13.67 0.94
C HIS A 79 8.88 -13.68 1.80
N TYR A 80 8.99 -12.81 2.81
CA TYR A 80 10.22 -12.59 3.57
C TYR A 80 10.85 -13.88 4.11
N ASN A 81 10.09 -14.68 4.85
CA ASN A 81 10.62 -15.92 5.46
C ASN A 81 11.05 -16.95 4.42
N SER A 82 10.31 -17.06 3.31
CA SER A 82 10.66 -18.00 2.23
C SER A 82 11.95 -17.59 1.54
N ARG A 83 12.13 -16.29 1.28
CA ARG A 83 13.34 -15.73 0.67
C ARG A 83 14.54 -15.80 1.61
N LEU A 84 14.33 -15.57 2.90
CA LEU A 84 15.34 -15.81 3.94
C LEU A 84 15.77 -17.28 3.96
N GLY A 85 14.81 -18.20 3.93
CA GLY A 85 15.10 -19.64 3.87
C GLY A 85 15.90 -20.03 2.63
N GLN A 86 15.53 -19.50 1.45
CA GLN A 86 16.28 -19.70 0.22
C GLN A 86 17.70 -19.12 0.33
N PHE A 87 17.83 -17.90 0.84
CA PHE A 87 19.12 -17.27 1.06
C PHE A 87 20.03 -18.10 1.99
N CYS A 88 19.51 -18.61 3.10
CA CYS A 88 20.29 -19.47 4.00
C CYS A 88 20.67 -20.82 3.38
N ASN A 89 19.87 -21.33 2.43
CA ASN A 89 20.22 -22.54 1.67
C ASN A 89 21.33 -22.27 0.67
N ASP A 90 21.27 -21.12 -0.02
CA ASP A 90 22.27 -20.71 -1.02
C ASP A 90 23.59 -20.29 -0.37
N PHE A 91 23.53 -19.76 0.86
CA PHE A 91 24.68 -19.31 1.65
C PHE A 91 24.70 -19.97 3.04
N PRO A 92 25.18 -21.23 3.14
CA PRO A 92 25.22 -21.95 4.41
C PRO A 92 26.05 -21.20 5.47
N GLY A 93 25.48 -21.04 6.66
CA GLY A 93 26.11 -20.31 7.78
C GLY A 93 25.81 -18.82 7.80
N SER A 94 25.12 -18.27 6.80
CA SER A 94 24.63 -16.89 6.82
C SER A 94 23.45 -16.73 7.78
N SER A 95 23.38 -15.56 8.41
CA SER A 95 22.34 -15.17 9.35
C SER A 95 21.21 -14.36 8.68
N GLU A 96 20.09 -14.18 9.38
CA GLU A 96 19.04 -13.26 8.97
C GLU A 96 19.56 -11.81 8.85
N VAL A 97 20.54 -11.42 9.67
CA VAL A 97 21.18 -10.10 9.57
C VAL A 97 21.94 -9.95 8.25
N ASP A 98 22.60 -11.01 7.77
CA ASP A 98 23.31 -11.00 6.48
C ASP A 98 22.32 -10.84 5.32
N PHE A 99 21.20 -11.59 5.37
CA PHE A 99 20.10 -11.46 4.42
C PHE A 99 19.56 -10.03 4.38
N ILE A 100 19.20 -9.46 5.53
CA ILE A 100 18.66 -8.10 5.62
C ILE A 100 19.63 -7.08 5.05
N ASN A 101 20.93 -7.19 5.35
CA ASN A 101 21.93 -6.25 4.84
C ASN A 101 22.06 -6.29 3.31
N ILE A 102 21.96 -7.49 2.72
CA ILE A 102 21.95 -7.66 1.26
C ILE A 102 20.68 -7.08 0.64
N GLU A 103 19.52 -7.31 1.26
CA GLU A 103 18.25 -6.74 0.82
C GLU A 103 18.29 -5.21 0.83
N LYS A 104 18.73 -4.61 1.95
CA LYS A 104 18.88 -3.14 2.06
C LYS A 104 19.84 -2.59 1.03
N ARG A 105 20.97 -3.26 0.77
CA ARG A 105 21.93 -2.85 -0.27
C ARG A 105 21.29 -2.92 -1.65
N THR A 106 20.54 -3.98 -1.94
CA THR A 106 19.87 -4.18 -3.23
C THR A 106 18.81 -3.11 -3.46
N ILE A 107 17.97 -2.84 -2.47
CA ILE A 107 16.97 -1.76 -2.54
C ILE A 107 17.66 -0.42 -2.79
N LYS A 108 18.69 -0.07 -2.00
CA LYS A 108 19.41 1.21 -2.17
C LYS A 108 20.17 1.33 -3.49
N LYS A 109 20.68 0.24 -4.06
CA LYS A 109 21.31 0.22 -5.39
C LYS A 109 20.26 0.33 -6.50
N ARG A 110 19.07 -0.26 -6.31
CA ARG A 110 18.01 -0.24 -7.33
C ARG A 110 17.11 1.00 -7.25
N PHE A 111 17.21 1.73 -6.15
CA PHE A 111 16.33 2.82 -5.79
C PHE A 111 17.05 3.90 -4.98
N TRP A 112 17.27 5.06 -5.58
CA TRP A 112 17.71 6.26 -4.87
C TRP A 112 17.02 7.52 -5.44
N VAL A 113 16.88 8.52 -4.57
CA VAL A 113 16.55 9.89 -4.96
C VAL A 113 17.87 10.65 -4.97
N ARG A 114 18.16 11.38 -6.04
CA ARG A 114 19.34 12.24 -6.10
C ARG A 114 19.04 13.55 -5.37
N ASP A 115 19.69 13.79 -4.24
CA ASP A 115 19.71 15.10 -3.60
C ASP A 115 20.80 15.95 -4.27
N ASP A 116 20.43 16.88 -5.15
CA ASP A 116 21.37 17.81 -5.78
C ASP A 116 21.77 18.95 -4.81
N GLU A 117 22.40 18.62 -3.68
CA GLU A 117 22.96 19.63 -2.76
C GLU A 117 24.43 20.00 -3.07
N ASP A 118 25.18 19.15 -3.78
CA ASP A 118 26.64 19.30 -3.90
C ASP A 118 27.13 20.19 -5.07
N ASN A 119 26.24 20.85 -5.83
CA ASN A 119 26.66 21.67 -6.99
C ASN A 119 25.74 22.88 -7.26
N ILE A 120 25.78 23.90 -6.39
CA ILE A 120 25.16 25.20 -6.71
C ILE A 120 26.12 26.34 -6.36
N SER A 121 26.99 26.70 -7.32
CA SER A 121 27.70 28.00 -7.29
C SER A 121 26.97 29.09 -8.07
N ASP A 122 25.78 28.86 -8.61
CA ASP A 122 25.11 29.92 -9.37
C ASP A 122 23.60 29.98 -9.10
N LYS A 123 23.19 31.11 -8.52
CA LYS A 123 21.81 31.44 -8.20
C LYS A 123 21.15 32.02 -9.44
N SER A 124 20.64 31.17 -10.31
CA SER A 124 19.51 31.58 -11.17
C SER A 124 18.62 30.38 -11.51
N THR A 125 17.43 30.41 -10.93
CA THR A 125 16.17 29.91 -11.51
C THR A 125 16.21 28.59 -12.28
N ILE A 126 16.49 27.48 -11.58
CA ILE A 126 16.11 26.14 -12.04
C ILE A 126 15.21 25.54 -10.95
N VAL A 127 13.99 25.17 -11.33
CA VAL A 127 13.07 24.42 -10.49
C VAL A 127 13.81 23.13 -10.11
N LYS A 128 14.03 22.88 -8.81
CA LYS A 128 14.66 21.64 -8.34
C LYS A 128 13.80 20.45 -8.76
N GLU A 129 14.31 19.65 -9.69
CA GLU A 129 13.66 18.43 -10.16
C GLU A 129 14.32 17.25 -9.45
N ASP A 130 13.71 16.76 -8.37
CA ASP A 130 14.14 15.48 -7.79
C ASP A 130 14.00 14.42 -8.92
N THR A 131 15.00 13.56 -9.13
CA THR A 131 14.94 12.50 -10.17
C THR A 131 15.02 11.14 -9.50
N LEU A 132 14.08 10.25 -9.84
CA LEU A 132 13.95 8.90 -9.31
C LEU A 132 14.63 7.97 -10.30
N HIS A 133 15.62 7.24 -9.85
CA HIS A 133 16.27 6.25 -10.70
C HIS A 133 15.78 4.86 -10.33
N LEU A 134 15.12 4.18 -11.28
CA LEU A 134 14.92 2.73 -11.19
C LEU A 134 16.10 2.07 -11.91
N VAL A 135 16.82 1.18 -11.23
CA VAL A 135 17.93 0.43 -11.85
C VAL A 135 17.53 -1.03 -12.01
N LEU A 136 17.58 -1.50 -13.26
CA LEU A 136 17.32 -2.89 -13.64
C LEU A 136 18.55 -3.41 -14.38
N ASP A 137 19.15 -4.48 -13.87
CA ASP A 137 20.30 -5.17 -14.48
C ASP A 137 21.45 -4.24 -14.97
N ASP A 138 21.81 -3.27 -14.13
CA ASP A 138 22.86 -2.26 -14.35
C ASP A 138 22.52 -1.13 -15.36
N PHE A 139 21.26 -1.03 -15.79
CA PHE A 139 20.74 0.08 -16.62
C PHE A 139 19.99 1.11 -15.77
N PHE A 140 20.28 2.39 -16.02
CA PHE A 140 19.70 3.52 -15.29
C PHE A 140 18.47 4.05 -16.02
N TYR A 141 17.29 3.93 -15.42
CA TYR A 141 16.07 4.57 -15.91
C TYR A 141 15.80 5.82 -15.09
N PRO A 142 16.21 7.02 -15.56
CA PRO A 142 15.86 8.27 -14.91
C PRO A 142 14.37 8.55 -15.12
N PHE A 143 13.57 8.39 -14.08
CA PHE A 143 12.26 9.00 -13.99
C PHE A 143 12.44 10.42 -13.43
N ASN A 144 12.23 11.43 -14.24
CA ASN A 144 12.22 12.81 -13.76
C ASN A 144 11.01 12.99 -12.79
N ILE A 145 11.26 13.23 -11.49
CA ILE A 145 10.22 13.43 -10.45
C ILE A 145 9.74 14.88 -10.43
N SER A 146 10.07 15.72 -11.43
CA SER A 146 9.40 17.03 -11.55
C SER A 146 7.88 16.94 -11.73
N LEU A 147 7.35 15.72 -11.83
CA LEU A 147 5.94 15.39 -11.84
C LEU A 147 5.59 14.42 -10.69
N PHE A 148 5.06 14.96 -9.60
CA PHE A 148 4.09 14.31 -8.70
C PHE A 148 2.79 13.85 -9.43
N GLN A 149 2.85 13.60 -10.75
CA GLN A 149 1.75 13.16 -11.60
C GLN A 149 1.82 11.67 -11.98
N HIS A 150 2.95 10.98 -11.70
CA HIS A 150 3.11 9.57 -12.02
C HIS A 150 2.80 8.68 -10.80
N GLU A 151 1.58 8.14 -10.76
CA GLU A 151 1.05 7.31 -9.67
C GLU A 151 1.98 6.12 -9.36
N LEU A 152 2.54 5.50 -10.39
CA LEU A 152 3.41 4.34 -10.25
C LEU A 152 4.66 4.65 -9.44
N ALA A 153 5.34 5.76 -9.78
CA ALA A 153 6.59 6.15 -9.15
C ALA A 153 6.39 6.40 -7.65
N LEU A 154 5.29 7.05 -7.28
CA LEU A 154 4.92 7.26 -5.87
C LEU A 154 4.63 5.94 -5.15
N ARG A 155 3.89 5.02 -5.77
CA ARG A 155 3.57 3.71 -5.16
C ARG A 155 4.82 2.87 -4.95
N ILE A 156 5.71 2.84 -5.94
CA ILE A 156 7.01 2.17 -5.83
C ILE A 156 7.86 2.82 -4.75
N PHE A 157 7.97 4.15 -4.72
CA PHE A 157 8.73 4.89 -3.71
C PHE A 157 8.26 4.56 -2.30
N LEU A 158 6.95 4.64 -2.05
CA LEU A 158 6.38 4.33 -0.75
C LEU A 158 6.59 2.86 -0.37
N ALA A 159 6.49 1.93 -1.33
CA ALA A 159 6.76 0.52 -1.08
C ALA A 159 8.22 0.28 -0.68
N GLN A 160 9.19 0.84 -1.41
CA GLN A 160 10.61 0.68 -1.11
C GLN A 160 10.99 1.30 0.24
N LYS A 161 10.48 2.49 0.54
CA LYS A 161 10.67 3.13 1.84
C LYS A 161 10.16 2.24 2.97
N LYS A 162 8.94 1.71 2.85
CA LYS A 162 8.35 0.80 3.85
C LYS A 162 9.12 -0.52 3.99
N LYS A 163 9.71 -1.05 2.91
CA LYS A 163 10.58 -2.24 2.97
C LYS A 163 11.82 -1.96 3.81
N LEU A 164 12.47 -0.82 3.61
CA LEU A 164 13.63 -0.42 4.43
C LEU A 164 13.25 -0.31 5.91
N GLU A 165 12.13 0.36 6.22
CA GLU A 165 11.62 0.47 7.60
C GLU A 165 11.29 -0.90 8.21
N PHE A 166 10.70 -1.81 7.44
CA PHE A 166 10.45 -3.18 7.88
C PHE A 166 11.74 -3.94 8.20
N LEU A 167 12.75 -3.81 7.35
CA LEU A 167 14.06 -4.44 7.54
C LEU A 167 14.81 -3.86 8.75
N ASP A 168 14.70 -2.56 8.99
CA ASP A 168 15.26 -1.93 10.18
C ASP A 168 14.62 -2.50 11.47
N ARG A 169 13.29 -2.63 11.49
CA ARG A 169 12.59 -3.27 12.61
C ARG A 169 13.04 -4.71 12.84
N LYS A 170 13.32 -5.48 11.78
CA LYS A 170 13.83 -6.85 11.90
C LYS A 170 15.21 -6.89 12.55
N ILE A 171 16.12 -5.99 12.18
CA ILE A 171 17.45 -5.88 12.81
C ILE A 171 17.31 -5.50 14.30
N GLU A 172 16.45 -4.54 14.61
CA GLU A 172 16.20 -4.12 16.00
C GLU A 172 15.66 -5.28 16.85
N ALA A 173 14.73 -6.07 16.31
CA ALA A 173 14.17 -7.24 16.98
C ALA A 173 15.21 -8.34 17.23
N ILE A 174 16.15 -8.56 16.29
CA ILE A 174 17.25 -9.50 16.45
C ILE A 174 18.25 -9.00 17.51
N SER A 175 18.52 -7.70 17.53
CA SER A 175 19.52 -7.09 18.43
C SER A 175 19.02 -6.97 19.87
N ASN A 176 17.70 -6.82 20.06
CA ASN A 176 17.04 -6.66 21.36
C ASN A 176 15.96 -7.75 21.56
N PRO A 177 16.34 -9.02 21.80
CA PRO A 177 15.39 -10.12 21.97
C PRO A 177 14.44 -9.93 23.16
N SER A 178 14.76 -9.06 24.12
CA SER A 178 13.89 -8.69 25.26
C SER A 178 12.66 -7.87 24.84
N ILE A 179 12.62 -7.30 23.64
CA ILE A 179 11.46 -6.59 23.07
C ILE A 179 10.45 -7.59 22.46
N ASN A 180 10.87 -8.82 22.13
CA ASN A 180 10.04 -9.86 21.50
C ASN A 180 9.01 -10.53 22.40
N ALA A 181 8.97 -10.25 23.72
CA ALA A 181 7.83 -10.64 24.55
C ALA A 181 6.61 -9.71 24.35
N GLN A 182 6.79 -8.55 23.69
CA GLN A 182 5.71 -7.59 23.42
C GLN A 182 5.46 -7.32 21.92
N SER A 183 6.41 -7.61 21.03
CA SER A 183 6.30 -7.25 19.60
C SER A 183 5.74 -8.32 18.65
N GLU A 184 5.35 -9.51 19.14
CA GLU A 184 4.45 -10.44 18.41
C GLU A 184 2.97 -10.20 18.71
N GLN A 185 2.63 -9.21 19.55
CA GLN A 185 1.31 -8.63 19.46
C GLN A 185 1.31 -7.75 18.22
N GLU A 186 0.75 -8.27 17.12
CA GLU A 186 -0.02 -7.49 16.14
C GLU A 186 -0.48 -6.22 16.86
N ILE A 187 -0.01 -5.02 16.48
CA ILE A 187 -0.35 -3.78 17.21
C ILE A 187 -1.86 -3.81 17.34
N LEU A 188 -2.34 -4.19 18.53
CA LEU A 188 -3.75 -4.39 18.74
C LEU A 188 -4.24 -2.97 18.92
N ILE A 189 -4.48 -2.29 17.80
CA ILE A 189 -5.11 -0.99 17.79
C ILE A 189 -6.50 -1.27 18.33
N ASN A 190 -6.61 -1.12 19.65
CA ASN A 190 -7.81 -1.45 20.36
C ASN A 190 -8.86 -0.39 19.99
N LEU A 191 -9.64 -0.70 18.95
CA LEU A 191 -10.79 0.09 18.54
C LEU A 191 -12.01 -0.16 19.44
N SER A 192 -11.97 -1.17 20.33
CA SER A 192 -13.12 -1.51 21.20
C SER A 192 -13.44 -0.41 22.22
N ASN A 193 -12.47 0.44 22.57
CA ASN A 193 -12.66 1.63 23.41
C ASN A 193 -13.18 2.86 22.64
N SER A 194 -13.57 2.71 21.37
CA SER A 194 -14.24 3.79 20.64
C SER A 194 -15.66 3.97 21.16
N ASN A 195 -16.05 5.22 21.42
CA ASN A 195 -17.44 5.52 21.77
C ASN A 195 -18.36 5.21 20.58
N ASP A 196 -19.66 5.04 20.85
CA ASP A 196 -20.60 4.58 19.83
C ASP A 196 -20.67 5.49 18.60
N ALA A 197 -20.45 6.80 18.77
CA ALA A 197 -20.33 7.73 17.65
C ALA A 197 -19.13 7.39 16.75
N MET A 198 -17.96 7.12 17.33
CA MET A 198 -16.75 6.73 16.56
C MET A 198 -16.92 5.38 15.87
N LYS A 199 -17.64 4.42 16.46
CA LYS A 199 -17.99 3.17 15.78
C LYS A 199 -18.76 3.45 14.50
N VAL A 200 -19.76 4.34 14.54
CA VAL A 200 -20.50 4.76 13.32
C VAL A 200 -19.59 5.45 12.30
N VAL A 201 -18.62 6.25 12.74
CA VAL A 201 -17.62 6.85 11.83
C VAL A 201 -16.79 5.77 11.13
N TYR A 202 -16.28 4.75 11.84
CA TYR A 202 -15.54 3.67 11.19
C TYR A 202 -16.40 2.92 10.19
N LEU A 203 -17.68 2.66 10.50
CA LEU A 203 -18.60 1.99 9.58
C LEU A 203 -18.82 2.83 8.31
N HIS A 204 -18.86 4.16 8.44
CA HIS A 204 -18.94 5.08 7.31
C HIS A 204 -17.66 5.04 6.47
N GLU A 205 -16.51 5.31 7.08
CA GLU A 205 -15.22 5.43 6.38
C GLU A 205 -14.76 4.11 5.74
N LEU A 206 -15.18 2.96 6.28
CA LEU A 206 -14.92 1.64 5.68
C LEU A 206 -15.92 1.24 4.59
N GLY A 207 -16.91 2.10 4.26
CA GLY A 207 -17.94 1.82 3.25
C GLY A 207 -18.98 0.79 3.68
N ILE A 208 -19.02 0.40 4.95
CA ILE A 208 -19.96 -0.60 5.48
C ILE A 208 -21.38 -0.03 5.50
N LEU A 209 -21.53 1.25 5.86
CA LEU A 209 -22.82 1.93 5.84
C LEU A 209 -23.42 2.01 4.43
N ASP A 210 -22.62 2.37 3.44
CA ASP A 210 -23.04 2.43 2.04
C ASP A 210 -23.40 1.04 1.51
N PHE A 211 -22.56 0.03 1.77
CA PHE A 211 -22.85 -1.36 1.43
C PHE A 211 -24.19 -1.84 2.01
N LEU A 212 -24.44 -1.56 3.30
CA LEU A 212 -25.70 -1.92 3.95
C LEU A 212 -26.88 -1.16 3.35
N LYS A 213 -26.73 0.14 3.07
CA LYS A 213 -27.77 0.95 2.43
C LYS A 213 -28.17 0.37 1.08
N GLU A 214 -27.20 0.09 0.22
CA GLU A 214 -27.42 -0.48 -1.11
C GLU A 214 -28.09 -1.86 -1.03
N LYS A 215 -27.58 -2.73 -0.17
CA LYS A 215 -28.16 -4.06 0.04
C LYS A 215 -29.59 -3.98 0.55
N MET A 216 -29.85 -3.09 1.51
CA MET A 216 -31.18 -2.88 2.05
C MET A 216 -32.12 -2.35 1.00
N HIS A 217 -31.75 -1.35 0.18
CA HIS A 217 -32.58 -0.87 -0.92
C HIS A 217 -32.95 -1.97 -1.93
N LYS A 218 -32.06 -2.94 -2.14
CA LYS A 218 -32.27 -4.05 -3.07
C LYS A 218 -33.18 -5.14 -2.49
N GLU A 219 -33.03 -5.46 -1.21
CA GLU A 219 -33.68 -6.62 -0.58
C GLU A 219 -34.94 -6.24 0.24
N MET A 220 -35.08 -4.97 0.62
CA MET A 220 -36.18 -4.49 1.46
C MET A 220 -36.42 -2.97 1.31
N ASN A 221 -37.38 -2.43 2.06
CA ASN A 221 -37.53 -0.97 2.16
C ASN A 221 -36.48 -0.41 3.13
N PHE A 222 -35.54 0.37 2.60
CA PHE A 222 -34.56 1.09 3.41
C PHE A 222 -35.27 2.03 4.40
N SER A 223 -34.88 1.94 5.67
CA SER A 223 -35.19 2.94 6.67
C SER A 223 -34.04 3.03 7.66
N VAL A 224 -33.83 4.22 8.23
CA VAL A 224 -32.78 4.43 9.23
C VAL A 224 -33.01 3.56 10.48
N ASN A 225 -34.27 3.27 10.82
CA ASN A 225 -34.62 2.36 11.91
C ASN A 225 -34.17 0.91 11.63
N ASN A 226 -34.45 0.39 10.43
CA ASN A 226 -34.00 -0.96 10.04
C ASN A 226 -32.47 -1.04 10.02
N MET A 227 -31.80 0.02 9.55
CA MET A 227 -30.34 0.07 9.58
C MET A 227 -29.80 0.11 11.01
N ALA A 228 -30.43 0.86 11.92
CA ALA A 228 -30.04 0.90 13.32
C ALA A 228 -30.17 -0.48 14.01
N GLN A 229 -31.21 -1.26 13.67
CA GLN A 229 -31.37 -2.63 14.17
C GLN A 229 -30.24 -3.55 13.66
N VAL A 230 -29.92 -3.47 12.37
CA VAL A 230 -28.83 -4.25 11.77
C VAL A 230 -27.49 -3.88 12.41
N ILE A 231 -27.19 -2.59 12.54
CA ILE A 231 -25.96 -2.10 13.18
C ILE A 231 -25.87 -2.57 14.64
N SER A 232 -26.98 -2.49 15.38
CA SER A 232 -27.03 -2.91 16.79
C SER A 232 -26.68 -4.38 16.96
N ALA A 233 -27.13 -5.24 16.04
CA ALA A 233 -26.91 -6.68 16.10
C ALA A 233 -25.43 -7.11 16.08
N PHE A 234 -24.52 -6.30 15.50
CA PHE A 234 -23.10 -6.67 15.39
C PHE A 234 -22.11 -5.66 15.98
N THR A 235 -22.56 -4.50 16.47
CA THR A 235 -21.68 -3.46 17.06
C THR A 235 -21.86 -3.24 18.56
N SER A 236 -22.87 -3.89 19.15
CA SER A 236 -23.31 -3.67 20.53
C SER A 236 -23.70 -2.21 20.83
N ILE A 237 -23.97 -1.41 19.80
CA ILE A 237 -24.58 -0.07 19.95
C ILE A 237 -26.08 -0.27 20.11
N ASP A 238 -26.69 0.28 21.15
CA ASP A 238 -28.15 0.21 21.29
C ASP A 238 -28.86 0.87 20.11
N VAL A 239 -29.98 0.30 19.66
CA VAL A 239 -30.78 0.84 18.53
C VAL A 239 -31.16 2.32 18.79
N THR A 240 -31.51 2.66 20.03
CA THR A 240 -31.88 4.01 20.47
C THR A 240 -30.70 5.00 20.46
N THR A 241 -29.47 4.48 20.38
CA THR A 241 -28.22 5.25 20.26
C THR A 241 -27.75 5.32 18.80
N ALA A 242 -27.83 4.21 18.06
CA ALA A 242 -27.44 4.13 16.65
C ALA A 242 -28.34 5.01 15.76
N GLN A 243 -29.66 4.96 15.94
CA GLN A 243 -30.61 5.69 15.09
C GLN A 243 -30.37 7.22 15.08
N PRO A 244 -30.17 7.91 16.23
CA PRO A 244 -29.82 9.33 16.24
C PRO A 244 -28.49 9.68 15.56
N TYR A 245 -27.54 8.76 15.45
CA TYR A 245 -26.29 8.97 14.72
C TYR A 245 -26.47 8.79 13.21
N LEU A 246 -27.29 7.84 12.80
CA LEU A 246 -27.54 7.53 11.38
C LEU A 246 -28.49 8.52 10.70
N ASN A 247 -29.50 9.04 11.43
CA ASN A 247 -30.47 10.00 10.91
C ASN A 247 -29.81 11.19 10.19
N PRO A 248 -28.87 11.94 10.81
CA PRO A 248 -28.24 13.10 10.16
C PRO A 248 -27.32 12.74 8.99
N ILE A 249 -26.89 11.48 8.84
CA ILE A 249 -26.12 10.99 7.68
C ILE A 249 -27.03 10.85 6.46
N TYR A 250 -28.25 10.36 6.63
CA TYR A 250 -29.15 10.03 5.53
C TYR A 250 -30.31 11.01 5.33
N SER A 251 -30.43 12.03 6.17
CA SER A 251 -31.51 13.01 6.10
C SER A 251 -30.98 14.42 6.35
N SER A 252 -31.21 15.32 5.40
CA SER A 252 -30.82 16.73 5.51
C SER A 252 -31.79 17.56 6.36
N GLY A 253 -33.01 17.06 6.59
CA GLY A 253 -34.07 17.74 7.36
C GLY A 253 -34.08 17.48 8.87
N VAL A 254 -33.07 16.80 9.42
CA VAL A 254 -33.00 16.45 10.85
C VAL A 254 -31.87 17.22 11.56
N ASP A 255 -31.99 17.33 12.88
CA ASP A 255 -30.97 17.97 13.73
C ASP A 255 -29.59 17.32 13.56
N GLN A 256 -28.62 18.13 13.13
CA GLN A 256 -27.24 17.73 12.85
C GLN A 256 -26.36 17.68 14.10
N LYS A 257 -26.86 18.06 15.28
CA LYS A 257 -26.08 18.08 16.53
C LYS A 257 -25.46 16.72 16.86
N LYS A 258 -26.17 15.64 16.55
CA LYS A 258 -25.76 14.25 16.76
C LYS A 258 -25.02 13.64 15.56
N ASN A 259 -24.74 14.38 14.49
CA ASN A 259 -24.01 13.84 13.35
C ASN A 259 -22.60 13.36 13.81
N PRO A 260 -22.25 12.08 13.64
CA PRO A 260 -20.95 11.55 14.05
C PRO A 260 -19.83 11.95 13.07
N LEU A 261 -20.15 12.29 11.82
CA LEU A 261 -19.22 12.63 10.73
C LEU A 261 -18.70 14.07 10.83
N LYS A 262 -18.22 14.46 12.02
CA LYS A 262 -17.56 15.74 12.24
C LYS A 262 -16.11 15.65 11.72
N PRO A 263 -15.53 16.73 11.16
CA PRO A 263 -14.16 16.70 10.62
C PRO A 263 -13.13 16.08 11.57
N LYS A 264 -13.17 16.45 12.85
CA LYS A 264 -12.28 15.90 13.89
C LYS A 264 -12.45 14.39 14.12
N ASN A 265 -13.67 13.88 14.00
CA ASN A 265 -13.94 12.45 14.17
C ASN A 265 -13.46 11.65 12.95
N ILE A 266 -13.67 12.20 11.75
CA ILE A 266 -13.19 11.62 10.49
C ILE A 266 -11.67 11.55 10.49
N GLU A 267 -11.00 12.66 10.82
CA GLU A 267 -9.53 12.72 10.93
C GLU A 267 -8.99 11.67 11.91
N ARG A 268 -9.63 11.56 13.09
CA ARG A 268 -9.25 10.56 14.10
C ARG A 268 -9.47 9.12 13.61
N ALA A 269 -10.54 8.88 12.85
CA ALA A 269 -10.80 7.57 12.26
C ALA A 269 -9.75 7.24 11.20
N TRP A 270 -9.42 8.18 10.32
CA TRP A 270 -8.41 8.00 9.28
C TRP A 270 -7.03 7.73 9.83
N GLN A 271 -6.61 8.43 10.89
CA GLN A 271 -5.33 8.18 11.53
C GLN A 271 -5.22 6.70 11.95
N LYS A 272 -6.21 6.21 12.69
CA LYS A 272 -6.24 4.82 13.16
C LYS A 272 -6.39 3.79 12.05
N LEU A 273 -7.18 4.07 11.03
CA LEU A 273 -7.35 3.18 9.87
C LEU A 273 -6.08 3.15 9.01
N SER A 274 -5.36 4.26 8.90
CA SER A 274 -4.06 4.32 8.22
C SER A 274 -2.99 3.53 8.98
N ASP A 275 -2.99 3.59 10.31
CA ASP A 275 -2.13 2.75 11.16
C ASP A 275 -2.42 1.24 10.96
N LEU A 276 -3.66 0.88 10.59
CA LEU A 276 -4.07 -0.48 10.21
C LEU A 276 -3.80 -0.82 8.74
N GLY A 277 -3.21 0.09 7.96
CA GLY A 277 -2.86 -0.14 6.56
C GLY A 277 -3.99 0.11 5.54
N PHE A 278 -5.13 0.66 5.95
CA PHE A 278 -6.19 1.04 5.01
C PHE A 278 -5.76 2.23 4.14
N SER A 279 -5.85 2.06 2.82
CA SER A 279 -5.66 3.13 1.83
C SER A 279 -7.01 3.74 1.48
N LEU A 280 -7.48 4.69 2.28
CA LEU A 280 -8.81 5.28 2.08
C LEU A 280 -8.74 6.42 1.07
N LYS A 281 -9.52 6.31 -0.02
CA LYS A 281 -9.81 7.45 -0.89
C LYS A 281 -10.75 8.38 -0.14
N LYS A 282 -10.55 9.70 -0.26
CA LYS A 282 -11.57 10.66 0.14
C LYS A 282 -12.82 10.40 -0.70
N THR A 283 -13.85 9.80 -0.10
CA THR A 283 -15.18 9.79 -0.68
C THR A 283 -15.70 11.22 -0.58
N THR A 284 -15.67 11.92 -1.70
CA THR A 284 -16.24 13.26 -1.88
C THR A 284 -17.75 13.24 -1.81
#